data_AF-A0A8H7MGI7-F1
#
_entry.id   AF-A0A8H7MGI7-F1
#
_cell.length_a   1.000
_cell.length_b   1.000
_cell.length_c   1.000
_cell.angle_alpha   90.00
_cell.angle_beta   90.00
_cell.angle_gamma   90.00
#
_symmetry.space_group_name_H-M   'P 1'
#
loop_
_entity.id
_entity.type
_entity.pdbx_description
1 polymer ?
#
loop_
_entity_poly.entity_id
_entity_poly.type
_entity_poly.pdbx_seq_one_letter_code
_entity_poly.pdbx_strand_id
1 'polypeptide(L)'
;MSVNQAFLMATRKGALALRRPDLGIVAEGAKADLLVYDGRSPGMLGWVDPVATVLLHSNVGDLEHVLVGGEFKKRDGKLTVPNYGAIQDRFLESALKIQAAFRDTPYPVMEGNYDSGFPYVHAREADIQRGNGTGYGELFV
;
A
#
# COMPACT_ATOMS: atom_id res chain seq x y z
N MET A 1 -2.02 5.61 -19.90
CA MET A 1 -2.80 6.44 -18.96
C MET A 1 -1.95 7.65 -18.59
N SER A 2 -2.49 8.87 -18.63
CA SER A 2 -1.74 10.08 -18.26
C SER A 2 -1.69 10.29 -16.75
N VAL A 3 -0.74 11.11 -16.27
CA VAL A 3 -0.64 11.49 -14.84
C VAL A 3 -1.94 12.13 -14.33
N ASN A 4 -2.59 12.96 -15.14
CA ASN A 4 -3.86 13.58 -14.78
C ASN A 4 -5.01 12.55 -14.69
N GLN A 5 -5.05 11.57 -15.59
CA GLN A 5 -6.02 10.48 -15.49
C GLN A 5 -5.81 9.68 -14.19
N ALA A 6 -4.56 9.35 -13.85
CA ALA A 6 -4.24 8.65 -12.60
C ALA A 6 -4.62 9.48 -11.36
N PHE A 7 -4.31 10.77 -11.33
CA PHE A 7 -4.69 11.68 -10.25
C PHE A 7 -6.20 11.78 -10.08
N LEU A 8 -6.95 11.91 -11.18
CA LEU A 8 -8.42 11.94 -11.14
C LEU A 8 -9.00 10.59 -10.69
N MET A 9 -8.39 9.47 -11.07
CA MET A 9 -8.78 8.14 -10.57
C MET A 9 -8.60 8.04 -9.04
N ALA A 10 -7.48 8.51 -8.52
CA ALA A 10 -7.18 8.49 -7.08
C ALA A 10 -8.03 9.47 -6.26
N THR A 11 -8.68 10.46 -6.90
CA THR A 11 -9.47 11.50 -6.23
C THR A 11 -10.92 11.51 -6.69
N ARG A 12 -11.28 12.38 -7.64
CA ARG A 12 -12.66 12.65 -8.06
C ARG A 12 -13.37 11.42 -8.60
N LYS A 13 -12.73 10.64 -9.47
CA LYS A 13 -13.38 9.48 -10.09
C LYS A 13 -13.55 8.34 -9.09
N GLY A 14 -12.63 8.16 -8.15
CA GLY A 14 -12.80 7.27 -7.00
C GLY A 14 -13.99 7.68 -6.13
N ALA A 15 -14.09 8.97 -5.79
CA ALA A 15 -15.22 9.51 -5.02
C ALA A 15 -16.58 9.28 -5.73
N LEU A 16 -16.64 9.51 -7.05
CA LEU A 16 -17.84 9.26 -7.84
C LEU A 16 -18.19 7.77 -7.93
N ALA A 17 -17.20 6.87 -8.02
CA ALA A 17 -17.41 5.42 -7.99
C ALA A 17 -18.06 4.98 -6.66
N LEU A 18 -17.71 5.64 -5.55
CA LEU A 18 -18.31 5.45 -4.23
C LEU A 18 -19.65 6.18 -4.03
N ARG A 19 -20.19 6.84 -5.07
CA ARG A 19 -21.41 7.67 -5.00
C ARG A 19 -21.31 8.79 -3.96
N ARG A 20 -20.11 9.35 -3.77
CA ARG A 20 -19.83 10.47 -2.85
C ARG A 20 -19.39 11.71 -3.62
N PRO A 21 -20.35 12.47 -4.20
CA PRO A 21 -20.03 13.65 -5.02
C PRO A 21 -19.40 14.80 -4.22
N ASP A 22 -19.50 14.74 -2.88
CA ASP A 22 -18.93 15.67 -1.90
C ASP A 22 -17.45 15.38 -1.55
N LEU A 23 -16.84 14.34 -2.13
CA LEU A 23 -15.44 13.96 -1.91
C LEU A 23 -14.56 14.16 -3.16
N GLY A 24 -13.24 14.11 -2.95
CA GLY A 24 -12.24 14.10 -4.03
C GLY A 24 -12.13 15.40 -4.82
N ILE A 25 -12.62 16.51 -4.25
CA ILE A 25 -12.56 17.86 -4.80
C ILE A 25 -12.35 18.88 -3.67
N VAL A 26 -11.78 20.03 -4.02
CA VAL A 26 -11.74 21.21 -3.15
C VAL A 26 -12.75 22.21 -3.71
N ALA A 27 -13.93 22.27 -3.10
CA ALA A 27 -15.01 23.18 -3.47
C ALA A 27 -15.88 23.46 -2.24
N GLU A 28 -16.62 24.57 -2.26
CA GLU A 28 -17.60 24.87 -1.21
C GLU A 28 -18.64 23.73 -1.09
N GLY A 29 -18.95 23.35 0.15
CA GLY A 29 -19.88 22.25 0.46
C GLY A 29 -19.27 20.84 0.35
N ALA A 30 -18.06 20.68 -0.19
CA ALA A 30 -17.34 19.41 -0.16
C ALA A 30 -16.76 19.14 1.25
N LYS A 31 -16.44 17.87 1.56
CA LYS A 31 -15.72 17.54 2.80
C LYS A 31 -14.29 18.09 2.74
N ALA A 32 -13.80 18.57 3.88
CA ALA A 32 -12.44 19.06 4.04
C ALA A 32 -11.43 17.89 4.20
N ASP A 33 -11.39 17.02 3.19
CA ASP A 33 -10.42 15.94 3.07
C ASP A 33 -9.23 16.44 2.23
N LEU A 34 -8.13 16.78 2.90
CA LEU A 34 -7.01 17.50 2.30
C LEU A 34 -5.67 16.80 2.56
N LEU A 35 -4.81 16.84 1.55
CA LEU A 35 -3.41 16.46 1.65
C LEU A 35 -2.55 17.70 1.45
N VAL A 36 -1.58 17.90 2.34
CA VAL A 36 -0.57 18.96 2.23
C VAL A 36 0.78 18.29 2.14
N TYR A 37 1.52 18.61 1.09
CA TYR A 37 2.86 18.08 0.83
C TYR A 37 3.91 19.12 1.23
N ASP A 38 5.00 18.67 1.83
CA ASP A 38 6.19 19.47 2.02
C ASP A 38 6.88 19.65 0.65
N GLY A 39 6.70 20.83 0.04
CA GLY A 39 7.32 21.16 -1.25
C GLY A 39 8.84 21.29 -1.22
N ARG A 40 9.48 21.11 -0.06
CA ARG A 40 10.93 21.17 0.14
C ARG A 40 11.53 19.81 0.48
N SER A 41 10.72 18.77 0.63
CA SER A 41 11.24 17.42 0.86
C SER A 41 12.02 16.94 -0.38
N PRO A 42 13.01 16.03 -0.23
CA PRO A 42 13.87 15.63 -1.35
C PRO A 42 13.13 15.11 -2.59
N GLY A 43 12.00 14.42 -2.40
CA GLY A 43 11.16 13.91 -3.49
C GLY A 43 10.30 14.97 -4.20
N MET A 44 10.18 16.17 -3.60
CA MET A 44 9.29 17.25 -4.05
C MET A 44 10.06 18.47 -4.59
N LEU A 45 11.38 18.37 -4.82
CA LEU A 45 12.18 19.49 -5.35
C LEU A 45 12.14 19.55 -6.89
N GLY A 46 12.11 20.77 -7.44
CA GLY A 46 12.41 21.03 -8.86
C GLY A 46 11.31 20.72 -9.86
N TRP A 47 10.03 20.75 -9.46
CA TRP A 47 8.92 20.43 -10.35
C TRP A 47 8.37 21.62 -11.14
N VAL A 48 7.80 21.29 -12.30
CA VAL A 48 6.99 22.20 -13.13
C VAL A 48 5.52 21.79 -13.10
N ASP A 49 5.23 20.49 -13.21
CA ASP A 49 3.89 19.92 -13.11
C ASP A 49 3.66 19.33 -11.70
N PRO A 50 2.83 19.97 -10.85
CA PRO A 50 2.56 19.48 -9.51
C PRO A 50 1.82 18.13 -9.50
N VAL A 51 1.00 17.83 -10.52
CA VAL A 51 0.27 16.55 -10.60
C VAL A 51 1.25 15.41 -10.88
N ALA A 52 2.17 15.61 -11.84
CA ALA A 52 3.24 14.64 -12.09
C ALA A 52 4.14 14.45 -10.86
N THR A 53 4.38 15.51 -10.10
CA THR A 53 5.19 15.47 -8.87
C THR A 53 4.54 14.58 -7.81
N VAL A 54 3.26 14.83 -7.52
CA VAL A 54 2.49 14.02 -6.57
C VAL A 54 2.39 12.56 -7.02
N LEU A 55 2.15 12.30 -8.31
CA LEU A 55 1.92 10.93 -8.79
C LEU A 55 3.18 10.10 -8.97
N LEU A 56 4.29 10.72 -9.38
CA LEU A 56 5.47 9.98 -9.84
C LEU A 56 6.69 10.12 -8.92
N HIS A 57 6.77 11.20 -8.12
CA HIS A 57 7.96 11.52 -7.34
C HIS A 57 7.71 11.47 -5.83
N SER A 58 6.49 11.79 -5.39
CA SER A 58 6.17 11.83 -3.97
C SER A 58 6.10 10.44 -3.32
N ASN A 59 6.29 10.42 -2.01
CA ASN A 59 6.07 9.27 -1.14
C ASN A 59 5.30 9.70 0.14
N VAL A 60 4.91 8.73 0.97
CA VAL A 60 4.12 8.98 2.19
C VAL A 60 4.82 9.87 3.23
N GLY A 61 6.16 9.93 3.19
CA GLY A 61 7.00 10.81 4.00
C GLY A 61 6.90 12.28 3.61
N ASP A 62 6.60 12.57 2.34
CA ASP A 62 6.49 13.95 1.83
C ASP A 62 5.19 14.65 2.25
N LEU A 63 4.22 13.90 2.77
CA LEU A 63 2.98 14.48 3.33
C LEU A 63 3.27 15.19 4.65
N GLU A 64 3.15 16.51 4.70
CA GLU A 64 3.29 17.27 5.93
C GLU A 64 2.00 17.19 6.78
N HIS A 65 0.84 17.36 6.15
CA HIS A 65 -0.46 17.27 6.81
C HIS A 65 -1.46 16.41 6.05
N VAL A 66 -2.33 15.74 6.80
CA VAL A 66 -3.49 14.99 6.29
C VAL A 66 -4.69 15.38 7.12
N LEU A 67 -5.73 15.89 6.46
CA LEU A 67 -7.00 16.24 7.07
C LEU A 67 -8.09 15.33 6.54
N VAL A 68 -8.97 14.88 7.44
CA VAL A 68 -10.18 14.12 7.09
C VAL A 68 -11.35 14.80 7.79
N GLY A 69 -12.30 15.31 7.02
CA GLY A 69 -13.43 16.09 7.52
C GLY A 69 -13.02 17.39 8.21
N GLY A 70 -11.84 17.94 7.89
CA GLY A 70 -11.28 19.12 8.53
C GLY A 70 -10.47 18.82 9.80
N GLU A 71 -10.39 17.57 10.24
CA GLU A 71 -9.57 17.17 11.38
C GLU A 71 -8.22 16.64 10.95
N PHE A 72 -7.14 17.12 11.59
CA PHE A 72 -5.80 16.56 11.37
C PHE A 72 -5.73 15.09 11.80
N LYS A 73 -5.38 14.21 10.85
CA LYS A 73 -4.96 12.82 11.08
C LYS A 73 -3.44 12.65 10.98
N LYS A 74 -2.78 13.56 10.26
CA LYS A 74 -1.33 13.79 10.30
C LYS A 74 -1.09 15.30 10.40
N ARG A 75 -0.23 15.75 11.30
CA ARG A 75 0.16 17.15 11.48
C ARG A 75 1.67 17.22 11.73
N ASP A 76 2.32 18.19 11.10
CA ASP A 76 3.77 18.42 11.19
C ASP A 76 4.58 17.12 10.98
N GLY A 77 4.21 16.34 9.96
CA GLY A 77 4.88 15.07 9.63
C GLY A 77 4.52 13.88 10.54
N LYS A 78 3.69 14.05 11.57
CA LYS A 78 3.38 13.02 12.58
C LYS A 78 1.90 12.65 12.60
N LEU A 79 1.59 11.37 12.82
CA LEU A 79 0.20 10.94 13.03
C LEU A 79 -0.35 11.52 14.35
N THR A 80 -1.61 11.91 14.34
CA THR A 80 -2.28 12.51 15.52
C THR A 80 -2.98 11.47 16.41
N VAL A 81 -2.86 10.18 16.08
CA VAL A 81 -3.51 9.10 16.80
C VAL A 81 -2.92 8.94 18.22
N PRO A 82 -3.76 8.91 19.26
CA PRO A 82 -3.28 8.71 20.63
C PRO A 82 -2.72 7.30 20.80
N ASN A 83 -1.74 7.16 21.71
CA ASN A 83 -1.14 5.87 22.07
C ASN A 83 -0.63 5.07 20.86
N TYR A 84 -0.06 5.75 19.86
CA TYR A 84 0.40 5.12 18.63
C TYR A 84 1.37 3.94 18.88
N GLY A 85 2.30 4.09 19.82
CA GLY A 85 3.22 3.00 20.20
C GLY A 85 2.49 1.73 20.65
N ALA A 86 1.50 1.85 21.54
CA ALA A 86 0.72 0.70 21.99
C ALA A 86 -0.10 0.05 20.86
N ILE A 87 -0.55 0.84 19.88
CA ILE A 87 -1.20 0.31 18.68
C ILE A 87 -0.18 -0.48 17.83
N GLN A 88 1.03 0.02 17.68
CA GLN A 88 2.11 -0.69 16.98
C GLN A 88 2.44 -2.00 17.70
N ASP A 89 2.58 -1.99 19.02
CA ASP A 89 2.87 -3.19 19.81
C ASP A 89 1.78 -4.25 19.61
N ARG A 90 0.51 -3.88 19.75
CA ARG A 90 -0.62 -4.80 19.52
C ARG A 90 -0.67 -5.32 18.08
N PHE A 91 -0.32 -4.49 17.10
CA PHE A 91 -0.22 -4.92 15.72
C PHE A 91 0.88 -5.96 15.55
N LEU A 92 2.05 -5.75 16.14
CA LEU A 92 3.18 -6.68 16.08
C LEU A 92 2.86 -8.00 16.79
N GLU A 93 2.21 -7.97 17.94
CA GLU A 93 1.72 -9.19 18.62
C GLU A 93 0.78 -10.00 17.72
N SER A 94 -0.17 -9.32 17.07
CA SER A 94 -1.10 -9.97 16.14
C SER A 94 -0.37 -10.53 14.91
N ALA A 95 0.58 -9.76 14.37
CA ALA A 95 1.37 -10.17 13.22
C ALA A 95 2.19 -11.44 13.54
N LEU A 96 2.87 -11.48 14.67
CA LEU A 96 3.64 -12.66 15.12
C LEU A 96 2.74 -13.89 15.27
N LYS A 97 1.56 -13.74 15.87
CA LYS A 97 0.60 -14.84 16.02
C LYS A 97 0.12 -15.38 14.66
N ILE A 98 -0.23 -14.48 13.74
CA ILE A 98 -0.72 -14.86 12.41
C ILE A 98 0.40 -15.51 11.61
N GLN A 99 1.61 -14.93 11.61
CA GLN A 99 2.78 -15.49 10.95
C GLN A 99 3.09 -16.90 11.45
N ALA A 100 3.10 -17.11 12.77
CA ALA A 100 3.28 -18.45 13.35
C ALA A 100 2.20 -19.43 12.87
N ALA A 101 0.93 -19.02 12.86
CA ALA A 101 -0.15 -19.87 12.36
C ALA A 101 0.03 -20.24 10.87
N PHE A 102 0.48 -19.31 10.02
CA PHE A 102 0.77 -19.59 8.62
C PHE A 102 2.00 -20.50 8.45
N ARG A 103 3.05 -20.31 9.25
CA ARG A 103 4.23 -21.17 9.27
C ARG A 103 3.89 -22.61 9.62
N ASP A 104 3.03 -22.78 10.63
CA ASP A 104 2.64 -24.10 11.14
C ASP A 104 1.55 -24.76 10.29
N THR A 105 0.92 -24.02 9.38
CA THR A 105 -0.07 -24.56 8.44
C THR A 105 0.67 -25.27 7.30
N PRO A 106 0.55 -26.61 7.16
CA PRO A 106 1.20 -27.31 6.06
C PRO A 106 0.63 -26.81 4.72
N TYR A 107 1.51 -26.62 3.74
CA TYR A 107 1.08 -26.28 2.39
C TYR A 107 0.15 -27.36 1.83
N PRO A 108 -0.88 -26.99 1.06
CA PRO A 108 -1.71 -27.98 0.39
C PRO A 108 -0.85 -28.75 -0.61
N VAL A 109 -0.79 -30.07 -0.45
CA VAL A 109 -0.19 -30.95 -1.44
C VAL A 109 -1.24 -31.23 -2.50
N MET A 110 -0.96 -30.81 -3.73
CA MET A 110 -1.86 -31.03 -4.86
C MET A 110 -1.53 -32.39 -5.48
N GLU A 111 -2.42 -33.37 -5.25
CA GLU A 111 -2.29 -34.73 -5.77
C GLU A 111 -3.43 -35.05 -6.74
N GLY A 112 -3.20 -36.00 -7.65
CA GLY A 112 -4.19 -36.44 -8.64
C GLY A 112 -4.29 -35.50 -9.83
N ASN A 113 -5.51 -35.30 -10.33
CA ASN A 113 -5.78 -34.49 -11.51
C ASN A 113 -6.56 -33.22 -11.12
N TYR A 114 -6.22 -32.11 -11.76
CA TYR A 114 -7.04 -30.90 -11.76
C TYR A 114 -8.41 -31.18 -12.40
N ASP A 115 -9.41 -30.34 -12.14
CA ASP A 115 -10.77 -30.47 -12.71
C ASP A 115 -10.79 -30.51 -14.26
N SER A 116 -9.74 -30.01 -14.91
CA SER A 116 -9.55 -30.08 -16.36
C SER A 116 -8.97 -31.41 -16.85
N GLY A 117 -8.71 -32.37 -15.95
CA GLY A 117 -8.18 -33.70 -16.24
C GLY A 117 -6.66 -33.81 -16.33
N PHE A 118 -5.91 -32.71 -16.12
CA PHE A 118 -4.44 -32.73 -16.16
C PHE A 118 -3.85 -33.10 -14.78
N PRO A 119 -2.82 -33.95 -14.72
CA PRO A 119 -2.19 -34.32 -13.45
C PRO A 119 -1.44 -33.14 -12.84
N TYR A 120 -1.50 -33.04 -11.51
CA TYR A 120 -0.54 -32.23 -10.79
C TYR A 120 0.85 -32.88 -10.88
N VAL A 121 1.86 -32.07 -11.21
CA VAL A 121 3.25 -32.50 -11.32
C VAL A 121 4.15 -31.53 -10.58
N HIS A 122 5.30 -32.00 -10.09
CA HIS A 122 6.30 -31.12 -9.52
C HIS A 122 6.85 -30.18 -10.60
N ALA A 123 6.92 -28.89 -10.29
CA ALA A 123 7.57 -27.91 -11.15
C ALA A 123 9.06 -28.25 -11.28
N ARG A 124 9.65 -27.98 -12.45
CA ARG A 124 11.10 -28.11 -12.64
C ARG A 124 11.80 -27.06 -11.79
N GLU A 125 12.62 -27.49 -10.85
CA GLU A 125 13.46 -26.59 -10.08
C GLU A 125 14.64 -26.08 -10.92
N ALA A 126 14.92 -24.79 -10.81
CA ALA A 126 16.06 -24.13 -11.43
C ALA A 126 16.77 -23.30 -10.36
N ASP A 127 18.02 -23.67 -10.06
CA ASP A 127 18.88 -22.96 -9.11
C ASP A 127 19.86 -22.05 -9.86
N ILE A 128 19.99 -20.81 -9.38
CA ILE A 128 20.96 -19.82 -9.87
C ILE A 128 22.30 -19.87 -9.10
N GLN A 129 22.37 -20.68 -8.05
CA GLN A 129 23.55 -20.90 -7.22
C GLN A 129 24.20 -22.24 -7.56
N ARG A 130 25.52 -22.36 -7.32
CA ARG A 130 26.21 -23.65 -7.45
C ARG A 130 25.88 -24.54 -6.26
N GLY A 131 25.49 -25.78 -6.52
CA GLY A 131 25.24 -26.78 -5.49
C GLY A 131 23.99 -27.60 -5.79
N ASN A 132 23.51 -28.34 -4.79
CA ASN A 132 22.29 -29.14 -4.86
C ASN A 132 21.11 -28.44 -4.14
N GLY A 133 21.09 -27.11 -4.18
CA GLY A 133 20.02 -26.29 -3.61
C GLY A 133 18.90 -26.03 -4.63
N THR A 134 17.98 -25.15 -4.23
CA THR A 134 16.91 -24.66 -5.10
C THR A 134 17.06 -23.17 -5.43
N GLY A 135 18.02 -22.48 -4.83
CA GLY A 135 18.29 -21.05 -5.04
C GLY A 135 17.32 -20.07 -4.36
N TYR A 136 16.21 -20.56 -3.80
CA TYR A 136 15.16 -19.72 -3.20
C TYR A 136 15.50 -19.16 -1.81
N GLY A 137 16.59 -19.63 -1.20
CA GLY A 137 16.99 -19.21 0.15
C GLY A 137 16.04 -19.69 1.24
N GLU A 138 16.25 -19.19 2.46
CA GLU A 138 15.37 -19.46 3.58
C GLU A 138 14.06 -18.66 3.43
N LEU A 139 12.93 -19.37 3.50
CA LEU A 139 11.61 -18.75 3.46
C LEU A 139 11.20 -18.40 4.90
N PHE A 140 11.19 -17.11 5.23
CA PHE A 140 10.70 -16.59 6.51
C PHE A 140 9.18 -16.42 6.48
N VAL A 141 8.45 -17.52 6.30
CA VAL A 141 7.00 -17.56 6.54
C VAL A 141 6.80 -17.94 7.98
#